data_AF-A0A926VRD5-F1
#
_entry.id   AF-A0A926VRD5-F1
#
_cell.length_a   1.000
_cell.length_b   1.000
_cell.length_c   1.000
_cell.angle_alpha   90.00
_cell.angle_beta   90.00
_cell.angle_gamma   90.00
#
_symmetry.space_group_name_H-M   'P 1'
#
loop_
_entity.id
_entity.type
_entity.pdbx_description
1 polymer ?
#
loop_
_entity_poly.entity_id
_entity_poly.type
_entity_poly.pdbx_seq_one_letter_code
_entity_poly.pdbx_strand_id
1 'polypeptide(L)' 'MSGADLRGADLRVTRMEGVNLENANLLEVNWHCAEMYGAYFYNTVMPDGELVTEPNTYE' A
#
# COMPACT_ATOMS: atom_id res chain seq x y z
N MET A 1 -1.32 1.97 -12.25
CA MET A 1 -0.78 3.31 -11.97
C MET A 1 0.22 3.11 -10.84
N SER A 2 1.51 3.02 -11.14
CA SER A 2 2.55 2.98 -10.11
C SER A 2 2.88 4.41 -9.66
N GLY A 3 3.28 4.59 -8.40
CA GLY A 3 3.72 5.89 -7.89
C GLY A 3 2.62 6.81 -7.34
N ALA A 4 1.56 6.27 -6.75
CA ALA A 4 0.51 7.09 -6.13
C ALA A 4 1.02 7.76 -4.83
N ASP A 5 0.82 9.07 -4.69
CA ASP A 5 1.00 9.77 -3.41
C ASP A 5 -0.32 9.73 -2.63
N LEU A 6 -0.38 8.89 -1.61
CA LEU A 6 -1.55 8.67 -0.76
C LEU A 6 -1.29 9.14 0.68
N ARG A 7 -0.28 9.98 0.91
CA ARG A 7 0.09 10.39 2.26
C ARG A 7 -1.08 10.98 3.03
N GLY A 8 -1.30 10.49 4.24
CA GLY A 8 -2.41 10.92 5.11
C GLY A 8 -3.81 10.56 4.59
N ALA A 9 -3.93 9.75 3.53
CA ALA A 9 -5.23 9.33 3.02
C ALA A 9 -5.96 8.44 4.02
N ASP A 10 -7.28 8.59 4.08
CA ASP A 10 -8.16 7.70 4.82
C ASP A 10 -8.66 6.59 3.90
N LEU A 11 -8.06 5.41 4.04
CA LEU A 11 -8.39 4.19 3.30
C LEU A 11 -9.14 3.17 4.17
N ARG A 12 -9.71 3.59 5.30
CA ARG A 12 -10.44 2.68 6.19
C ARG A 12 -11.57 1.97 5.44
N VAL A 13 -11.71 0.68 5.68
CA VAL A 13 -12.79 -0.17 5.12
C VAL A 13 -12.78 -0.22 3.57
N THR A 14 -11.65 0.10 2.93
CA THR A 14 -11.50 -0.05 1.48
C THR A 14 -11.05 -1.47 1.12
N ARG A 15 -11.56 -1.98 -0.01
CA ARG A 15 -11.08 -3.23 -0.61
C ARG A 15 -10.10 -2.89 -1.71
N MET A 16 -8.83 -3.12 -1.44
CA MET A 16 -7.71 -2.88 -2.34
C MET A 16 -7.06 -4.21 -2.79
N GLU A 17 -7.88 -5.26 -2.86
CA GLU A 17 -7.42 -6.58 -3.26
C GLU A 17 -6.88 -6.55 -4.70
N GLY A 18 -5.65 -7.01 -4.91
CA GLY A 18 -5.02 -7.03 -6.24
C GLY A 18 -4.59 -5.67 -6.79
N VAL A 19 -4.64 -4.59 -6.00
CA VAL A 19 -4.24 -3.25 -6.46
C VAL A 19 -2.72 -3.17 -6.60
N ASN A 20 -2.23 -2.62 -7.72
CA ASN A 20 -0.82 -2.26 -7.85
C ASN A 20 -0.58 -0.91 -7.16
N LEU A 21 0.09 -0.96 -5.99
CA LEU A 21 0.57 0.18 -5.22
C LEU A 21 2.09 0.33 -5.32
N GLU A 22 2.74 -0.27 -6.33
CA GLU A 22 4.18 -0.20 -6.50
C GLU A 22 4.64 1.25 -6.60
N ASN A 23 5.75 1.58 -5.94
CA ASN A 23 6.29 2.95 -5.84
C ASN A 23 5.38 3.96 -5.13
N ALA A 24 4.28 3.52 -4.50
CA ALA A 24 3.38 4.44 -3.81
C ALA A 24 3.98 4.97 -2.50
N ASN A 25 3.40 6.05 -2.01
CA ASN A 25 3.69 6.60 -0.69
C ASN A 25 2.44 6.52 0.19
N LEU A 26 2.44 5.60 1.14
CA LEU A 26 1.37 5.38 2.11
C LEU A 26 1.71 5.98 3.48
N LEU A 27 2.74 6.83 3.60
CA LEU A 27 3.11 7.41 4.88
C LEU A 27 1.90 8.10 5.55
N GLU A 28 1.69 7.81 6.83
CA GLU A 28 0.55 8.34 7.62
C GLU A 28 -0.86 7.93 7.11
N VAL A 29 -0.97 6.98 6.17
CA VAL A 29 -2.29 6.47 5.73
C VAL A 29 -3.02 5.80 6.88
N ASN A 30 -4.31 6.07 6.99
CA ASN A 30 -5.19 5.31 7.86
C ASN A 30 -5.86 4.17 7.07
N TRP A 31 -5.42 2.95 7.36
CA TRP A 31 -5.76 1.72 6.64
C TRP A 31 -6.39 0.69 7.57
N HIS A 32 -6.88 1.12 8.73
CA HIS A 32 -7.56 0.24 9.68
C HIS A 32 -8.76 -0.44 9.01
N CYS A 33 -8.84 -1.77 9.13
CA CYS A 33 -9.86 -2.62 8.49
C CYS A 33 -9.87 -2.60 6.94
N ALA A 34 -8.81 -2.14 6.27
CA ALA A 34 -8.71 -2.25 4.82
C ALA A 34 -8.29 -3.67 4.40
N GLU A 35 -8.91 -4.19 3.33
CA GLU A 35 -8.56 -5.49 2.75
C GLU A 35 -7.52 -5.27 1.65
N MET A 36 -6.26 -5.67 1.89
CA MET A 36 -5.15 -5.51 0.93
C MET A 36 -4.51 -6.82 0.51
N TYR A 37 -5.24 -7.93 0.66
CA TYR A 37 -4.79 -9.21 0.15
C TYR A 37 -4.53 -9.12 -1.37
N GLY A 38 -3.50 -9.75 -1.90
CA GLY A 38 -3.15 -9.60 -3.33
C GLY A 38 -2.55 -8.24 -3.77
N ALA A 39 -2.49 -7.20 -2.92
CA ALA A 39 -1.98 -5.89 -3.35
C ALA A 39 -0.44 -5.88 -3.51
N TYR A 40 0.08 -5.19 -4.52
CA TYR A 40 1.52 -5.12 -4.78
C TYR A 40 2.13 -3.89 -4.10
N PHE A 41 3.14 -4.09 -3.27
CA PHE A 41 3.79 -3.01 -2.50
C PHE A 41 5.27 -2.83 -2.83
N TYR A 42 5.74 -3.33 -3.98
CA TYR A 42 7.15 -3.21 -4.31
C TYR A 42 7.57 -1.74 -4.42
N ASN A 43 8.66 -1.37 -3.72
CA ASN A 43 9.17 -0.02 -3.62
C ASN A 43 8.17 1.00 -3.01
N THR A 44 7.25 0.53 -2.17
CA THR A 44 6.24 1.37 -1.52
C THR A 44 6.68 1.80 -0.13
N VAL A 45 6.44 3.06 0.24
CA VAL A 45 6.62 3.55 1.62
C VAL A 45 5.37 3.22 2.43
N MET A 46 5.53 2.44 3.49
CA MET A 46 4.46 2.00 4.38
C MET A 46 4.05 3.10 5.37
N PRO A 47 2.88 2.98 6.01
CA PRO A 47 2.38 4.01 6.92
C PRO A 47 3.23 4.26 8.16
N ASP A 48 4.05 3.29 8.57
CA ASP A 48 5.07 3.41 9.62
C ASP A 48 6.42 3.99 9.12
N GLY A 49 6.53 4.27 7.83
CA GLY A 49 7.73 4.78 7.18
C GLY A 49 8.69 3.70 6.68
N GLU A 50 8.36 2.41 6.83
CA GLU A 50 9.16 1.32 6.26
C GLU A 50 9.10 1.35 4.73
N LEU A 51 10.24 1.17 4.05
CA LEU A 51 10.26 0.98 2.60
C LEU A 51 10.21 -0.52 2.30
N VAL A 52 9.19 -0.95 1.56
CA VAL A 52 9.12 -2.31 1.06
C VAL A 52 10.09 -2.47 -0.09
N THR A 53 11.20 -3.17 0.15
CA THR A 53 12.24 -3.43 -0.86
C THR A 53 12.12 -4.80 -1.50
N GLU A 54 11.34 -5.70 -0.91
CA GLU A 54 11.14 -7.05 -1.42
C GLU A 54 9.77 -7.14 -2.12
N PRO A 55 9.72 -7.69 -3.35
CA PRO A 55 8.45 -7.93 -4.00
C PRO A 55 7.70 -9.01 -3.21
N ASN A 56 6.47 -8.68 -2.80
CA ASN A 56 5.60 -9.65 -2.19
C ASN A 56 5.15 -10.65 -3.27
N THR A 57 5.74 -11.85 -3.23
CA THR A 57 5.33 -12.96 -4.08
C THR A 57 4.12 -13.64 -3.43
N TYR A 58 2.94 -13.47 -4.03
CA TYR A 58 1.81 -14.33 -3.72
C TYR A 58 2.12 -15.72 -4.30
N GLU A 59 2.35 -16.71 -3.44
CA GLU A 59 2.28 -18.13 -3.81
C GLU A 59 0.82 -18.58 -3.95
#